data_AF-X6MFW7-F1
#
_entry.id   AF-X6MFW7-F1
#
_cell.length_a   1.000
_cell.length_b   1.000
_cell.length_c   1.000
_cell.angle_alpha   90.00
_cell.angle_beta   90.00
_cell.angle_gamma   90.00
#
_symmetry.space_group_name_H-M   'P 1'
#
loop_
_entity.id
_entity.type
_entity.pdbx_description
1 polymer ?
#
loop_
_entity_poly.entity_id
_entity_poly.type
_entity_poly.pdbx_seq_one_letter_code
_entity_poly.pdbx_strand_id
1 'polypeptide(L)'
;KKNKKNSADKNNEQDNTKTMDVLRTLWKMFRGSLLRGAAFYIFQTFSTIGSVFAFSGLVGYFYATHGSTRNIWIELLLAFCIPFCYFIRFICLARMFVISEKLGVQVRSLLMALIFRKALKIPNHVRQSLSTGEIVNVMSADTERVTNACKYLITFTVSPIAILIGVVFMLKANDKTTKTNKIKKKGRKLQQNSHKAFAKADARVKFLTEMLNGVRVLKMSAWEKPLAQVLNQLRSQELSFFKSMFGFRAVIMGTVSTAYLLTIVVTLLVNVLAGHPLTVRRLYVTYQFILAIRFSLNLIPISMSVVLEGWVALGRIQQYMDRPDHVCLVQWEEQSDNGSNEINGDADDLSKQHGNDNNDDNDNDIVIDMNNASFQHSPFSKQNMLKQVYLQIKKGELVGVIGSVGSGKSTLLSSLLGLFVLIESDFNPNSF
;
A
#
# COMPACT_ATOMS: atom_id res chain seq x y z
N LYS A 1 -19.58 -29.17 35.68
CA LYS A 1 -20.00 -27.89 35.04
C LYS A 1 -18.96 -26.74 35.14
N LYS A 2 -17.96 -26.79 36.04
CA LYS A 2 -16.86 -25.79 36.09
C LYS A 2 -15.73 -26.03 35.06
N ASN A 3 -15.43 -27.27 34.67
CA ASN A 3 -14.37 -27.56 33.69
C ASN A 3 -14.71 -27.24 32.22
N LYS A 4 -15.99 -27.05 31.88
CA LYS A 4 -16.41 -26.63 30.52
C LYS A 4 -16.34 -25.11 30.30
N LYS A 5 -16.22 -24.32 31.38
CA LYS A 5 -16.04 -22.85 31.29
C LYS A 5 -14.58 -22.47 31.07
N ASN A 6 -13.65 -23.14 31.77
CA ASN A 6 -12.21 -22.87 31.61
C ASN A 6 -11.65 -23.32 30.24
N SER A 7 -12.26 -24.30 29.56
CA SER A 7 -11.88 -24.64 28.17
C SER A 7 -12.44 -23.66 27.14
N ALA A 8 -13.55 -22.99 27.44
CA ALA A 8 -14.13 -21.96 26.57
C ALA A 8 -13.38 -20.62 26.71
N ASP A 9 -12.90 -20.29 27.91
CA ASP A 9 -12.10 -19.08 28.13
C ASP A 9 -10.67 -19.20 27.58
N LYS A 10 -10.04 -20.38 27.62
CA LYS A 10 -8.74 -20.60 26.97
C LYS A 10 -8.81 -20.55 25.43
N ASN A 11 -9.91 -20.98 24.83
CA ASN A 11 -10.11 -20.86 23.38
C ASN A 11 -10.36 -19.40 22.96
N ASN A 12 -10.93 -18.56 23.83
CA ASN A 12 -11.13 -17.13 23.56
C ASN A 12 -9.87 -16.27 23.75
N GLU A 13 -8.85 -16.74 24.47
CA GLU A 13 -7.57 -16.03 24.62
C GLU A 13 -6.62 -16.23 23.43
N GLN A 14 -6.70 -17.35 22.71
CA GLN A 14 -5.89 -17.60 21.51
C GLN A 14 -6.38 -16.86 20.24
N ASP A 15 -7.65 -16.46 20.19
CA ASP A 15 -8.21 -15.67 19.08
C ASP A 15 -7.96 -14.15 19.20
N ASN A 16 -7.31 -13.69 20.27
CA ASN A 16 -6.93 -12.29 20.49
C ASN A 16 -5.50 -11.96 20.03
N THR A 17 -4.98 -12.65 19.00
CA THR A 17 -3.87 -12.11 18.22
C THR A 17 -4.39 -10.87 17.49
N LYS A 18 -4.23 -9.69 18.10
CA LYS A 18 -4.60 -8.39 17.53
C LYS A 18 -4.21 -8.38 16.05
N THR A 19 -5.19 -8.51 15.16
CA THR A 19 -5.00 -8.32 13.72
C THR A 19 -4.37 -6.94 13.56
N MET A 20 -3.11 -6.93 13.12
CA MET A 20 -2.35 -5.70 13.02
C MET A 20 -2.96 -4.90 11.89
N ASP A 21 -3.80 -3.93 12.25
CA ASP A 21 -4.45 -3.06 11.28
C ASP A 21 -3.38 -2.16 10.63
N VAL A 22 -2.99 -2.53 9.41
CA VAL A 22 -1.93 -1.89 8.64
C VAL A 22 -2.30 -0.42 8.39
N LEU A 23 -3.58 -0.13 8.16
CA LEU A 23 -4.08 1.23 7.97
C LEU A 23 -3.88 2.08 9.22
N ARG A 24 -4.26 1.56 10.40
CA ARG A 24 -4.14 2.27 11.67
C ARG A 24 -2.68 2.56 12.02
N THR A 25 -1.79 1.62 11.71
CA THR A 25 -0.35 1.76 11.95
C THR A 25 0.28 2.80 11.01
N LEU A 26 -0.01 2.73 9.71
CA LEU A 26 0.43 3.73 8.73
C LEU A 26 -0.09 5.13 9.08
N TRP A 27 -1.34 5.25 9.49
CA TRP A 27 -1.92 6.53 9.92
C TRP A 27 -1.19 7.12 11.13
N LYS A 28 -0.93 6.31 12.17
CA LYS A 28 -0.20 6.78 13.35
C LYS A 28 1.22 7.24 13.02
N MET A 29 1.93 6.53 12.14
CA MET A 29 3.29 6.87 11.73
C MET A 29 3.35 8.15 10.91
N PHE A 30 2.42 8.33 9.97
CA PHE A 30 2.56 9.37 8.95
C PHE A 30 1.61 10.57 9.09
N ARG A 31 0.71 10.57 10.08
CA ARG A 31 -0.21 11.71 10.33
C ARG A 31 0.50 13.06 10.42
N GLY A 32 1.69 13.13 11.02
CA GLY A 32 2.45 14.37 11.14
C GLY A 32 3.01 14.87 9.80
N SER A 33 3.38 13.96 8.90
CA SER A 33 3.81 14.31 7.54
C SER A 33 2.64 14.79 6.68
N LEU A 34 1.50 14.09 6.78
CA LEU A 34 0.25 14.46 6.10
C LEU A 34 -0.25 15.83 6.54
N LEU A 35 -0.25 16.12 7.85
CA LEU A 35 -0.70 17.41 8.37
C LEU A 35 0.19 18.57 7.88
N ARG A 36 1.51 18.37 7.87
CA ARG A 36 2.46 19.37 7.32
C ARG A 36 2.23 19.59 5.82
N GLY A 37 2.05 18.53 5.05
CA GLY A 37 1.73 18.63 3.62
C GLY A 37 0.41 19.36 3.35
N ALA A 38 -0.62 19.08 4.16
CA ALA A 38 -1.91 19.76 4.09
C ALA A 38 -1.79 21.26 4.43
N ALA A 39 -1.01 21.61 5.45
CA ALA A 39 -0.76 23.00 5.82
C ALA A 39 -0.10 23.79 4.67
N PHE A 40 0.92 23.23 4.00
CA PHE A 40 1.55 23.88 2.84
C PHE A 40 0.59 24.06 1.67
N TYR A 41 -0.30 23.10 1.42
CA TYR A 41 -1.31 23.22 0.35
C TYR A 41 -2.36 24.31 0.66
N ILE A 42 -2.79 24.40 1.92
CA ILE A 42 -3.71 25.47 2.37
C ILE A 42 -3.02 26.83 2.21
N PHE A 43 -1.77 26.95 2.64
CA PHE A 43 -1.01 28.20 2.51
C PHE A 43 -0.76 28.59 1.05
N GLN A 44 -0.50 27.61 0.18
CA GLN A 44 -0.45 27.81 -1.27
C GLN A 44 -1.79 28.36 -1.81
N THR A 45 -2.92 27.85 -1.32
CA THR A 45 -4.25 28.31 -1.73
C THR A 45 -4.48 29.76 -1.30
N PHE A 46 -4.13 30.11 -0.06
CA PHE A 46 -4.18 31.49 0.42
C PHE A 46 -3.28 32.42 -0.39
N SER A 47 -2.06 32.00 -0.71
CA SER A 47 -1.13 32.79 -1.53
C SER A 47 -1.67 33.03 -2.95
N THR A 48 -2.35 32.03 -3.52
CA THR A 48 -3.00 32.15 -4.84
C THR A 48 -4.15 33.16 -4.79
N ILE A 49 -4.97 33.11 -3.74
CA ILE A 49 -6.06 34.07 -3.54
C ILE A 49 -5.51 35.48 -3.27
N GLY A 50 -4.44 35.58 -2.49
CA GLY A 50 -3.73 36.83 -2.23
C GLY A 50 -3.24 37.50 -3.52
N SER A 51 -2.66 36.74 -4.46
CA SER A 51 -2.27 37.31 -5.76
C SER A 51 -3.44 37.82 -6.59
N VAL A 52 -4.61 37.16 -6.51
CA VAL A 52 -5.83 37.64 -7.20
C VAL A 52 -6.35 38.93 -6.59
N PHE A 53 -6.31 39.07 -5.25
CA PHE A 53 -6.70 40.32 -4.58
C PHE A 53 -5.72 41.46 -4.83
N ALA A 54 -4.42 41.20 -4.80
CA ALA A 54 -3.40 42.21 -5.14
C ALA A 54 -3.61 42.75 -6.57
N PHE A 55 -3.89 41.85 -7.52
CA PHE A 55 -4.24 42.22 -8.88
C PHE A 55 -5.56 43.02 -8.96
N SER A 56 -6.61 42.60 -8.24
CA SER A 56 -7.88 43.35 -8.13
C SER A 56 -7.68 44.77 -7.60
N GLY A 57 -6.84 44.92 -6.57
CA GLY A 57 -6.51 46.20 -5.95
C GLY A 57 -5.76 47.11 -6.92
N LEU A 58 -4.78 46.56 -7.64
CA LEU A 58 -4.02 47.27 -8.65
C LEU A 58 -4.93 47.82 -9.75
N VAL A 59 -5.73 46.95 -10.38
CA VAL A 59 -6.68 47.38 -11.43
C VAL A 59 -7.70 48.39 -10.88
N GLY A 60 -8.20 48.19 -9.66
CA GLY A 60 -9.13 49.14 -9.04
C GLY A 60 -8.52 50.53 -8.81
N TYR A 61 -7.26 50.59 -8.40
CA TYR A 61 -6.55 51.83 -8.17
C TYR A 61 -6.26 52.57 -9.48
N PHE A 62 -5.84 51.85 -10.52
CA PHE A 62 -5.62 52.41 -11.86
C PHE A 62 -6.88 53.10 -12.45
N TYR A 63 -8.08 52.53 -12.22
CA TYR A 63 -9.33 53.09 -12.74
C TYR A 63 -9.99 54.15 -11.84
N ALA A 64 -9.71 54.16 -10.53
CA ALA A 64 -10.36 55.07 -9.58
C ALA A 64 -9.75 56.48 -9.55
N THR A 65 -8.45 56.62 -9.84
CA THR A 65 -7.73 57.90 -9.71
C THR A 65 -7.41 58.53 -11.07
N HIS A 66 -8.44 58.97 -11.80
CA HIS A 66 -8.28 59.93 -12.90
C HIS A 66 -8.19 61.39 -12.42
N GLY A 67 -8.36 61.67 -11.11
CA GLY A 67 -8.27 63.02 -10.53
C GLY A 67 -7.44 63.06 -9.24
N SER A 68 -6.24 63.64 -9.34
CA SER A 68 -5.48 64.35 -8.29
C SER A 68 -5.39 63.75 -6.88
N THR A 69 -4.72 62.60 -6.72
CA THR A 69 -3.67 62.30 -5.69
C THR A 69 -3.26 60.84 -5.88
N ARG A 70 -2.59 60.53 -6.99
CA ARG A 70 -2.13 59.18 -7.30
C ARG A 70 -0.81 58.91 -6.58
N ASN A 71 -0.86 58.22 -5.45
CA ASN A 71 0.33 57.72 -4.76
C ASN A 71 0.94 56.55 -5.56
N ILE A 72 2.00 56.84 -6.31
CA ILE A 72 2.74 55.87 -7.13
C ILE A 72 3.30 54.71 -6.28
N TRP A 73 3.65 54.99 -5.02
CA TRP A 73 4.17 54.00 -4.08
C TRP A 73 3.20 52.85 -3.78
N ILE A 74 1.87 53.11 -3.75
CA ILE A 74 0.86 52.07 -3.51
C ILE A 74 0.76 51.13 -4.71
N GLU A 75 0.89 51.65 -5.93
CA GLU A 75 0.90 50.84 -7.15
C GLU A 75 2.14 49.97 -7.25
N LEU A 76 3.31 50.54 -6.96
CA LEU A 76 4.56 49.80 -6.96
C LEU A 76 4.55 48.68 -5.92
N LEU A 77 3.99 48.95 -4.73
CA LEU A 77 3.83 47.95 -3.66
C LEU A 77 2.88 46.82 -4.08
N LEU A 78 1.72 47.14 -4.67
CA LEU A 78 0.79 46.14 -5.18
C LEU A 78 1.38 45.33 -6.34
N ALA A 79 2.12 45.97 -7.24
CA ALA A 79 2.80 45.32 -8.36
C ALA A 79 3.89 44.35 -7.88
N PHE A 80 4.64 44.69 -6.83
CA PHE A 80 5.65 43.80 -6.23
C PHE A 80 5.03 42.67 -5.40
N CYS A 81 3.88 42.91 -4.78
CA CYS A 81 3.16 41.90 -4.00
C CYS A 81 2.71 40.71 -4.85
N ILE A 82 2.29 40.92 -6.11
CA ILE A 82 1.83 39.86 -7.02
C ILE A 82 2.91 38.78 -7.27
N PRO A 83 4.11 39.08 -7.79
CA PRO A 83 5.16 38.08 -7.99
C PRO A 83 5.64 37.47 -6.67
N PHE A 84 5.66 38.24 -5.58
CA PHE A 84 5.99 37.71 -4.25
C PHE A 84 4.99 36.63 -3.78
N CYS A 85 3.69 36.86 -3.94
CA CYS A 85 2.66 35.84 -3.70
C CYS A 85 2.80 34.62 -4.62
N TYR A 86 3.18 34.81 -5.89
CA TYR A 86 3.44 33.68 -6.79
C TYR A 86 4.69 32.88 -6.40
N PHE A 87 5.74 33.53 -5.92
CA PHE A 87 6.95 32.90 -5.43
C PHE A 87 6.67 32.04 -4.19
N ILE A 88 5.92 32.59 -3.23
CA ILE A 88 5.46 31.85 -2.06
C ILE A 88 4.62 30.64 -2.47
N ARG A 89 3.66 30.84 -3.39
CA ARG A 89 2.82 29.77 -3.93
C ARG A 89 3.68 28.64 -4.53
N PHE A 90 4.71 28.99 -5.30
CA PHE A 90 5.62 28.02 -5.92
C PHE A 90 6.39 27.21 -4.88
N ILE A 91 6.99 27.86 -3.87
CA ILE A 91 7.73 27.18 -2.80
C ILE A 91 6.82 26.22 -2.04
N CYS A 92 5.62 26.66 -1.68
CA CYS A 92 4.69 25.83 -0.91
C CYS A 92 4.18 24.63 -1.71
N LEU A 93 3.90 24.82 -3.00
CA LEU A 93 3.55 23.73 -3.91
C LEU A 93 4.70 22.72 -4.04
N ALA A 94 5.94 23.20 -4.25
CA ALA A 94 7.12 22.35 -4.35
C ALA A 94 7.36 21.56 -3.06
N ARG A 95 7.25 22.21 -1.90
CA ARG A 95 7.36 21.56 -0.58
C ARG A 95 6.28 20.50 -0.36
N MET A 96 5.04 20.77 -0.76
CA MET A 96 3.96 19.79 -0.70
C MET A 96 4.28 18.55 -1.53
N PHE A 97 4.75 18.73 -2.78
CA PHE A 97 5.16 17.62 -3.65
C PHE A 97 6.30 16.79 -3.07
N VAL A 98 7.33 17.44 -2.52
CA VAL A 98 8.45 16.71 -1.89
C VAL A 98 7.99 15.90 -0.68
N ILE A 99 7.10 16.46 0.15
CA ILE A 99 6.56 15.75 1.32
C ILE A 99 5.72 14.55 0.88
N SER A 100 4.87 14.71 -0.13
CA SER A 100 4.00 13.63 -0.62
C SER A 100 4.78 12.52 -1.34
N GLU A 101 5.81 12.87 -2.12
CA GLU A 101 6.71 11.90 -2.75
C GLU A 101 7.53 11.12 -1.72
N LYS A 102 8.13 11.83 -0.75
CA LYS A 102 8.89 11.18 0.34
C LYS A 102 8.01 10.23 1.14
N LEU A 103 6.79 10.64 1.46
CA LEU A 103 5.79 9.79 2.12
C LEU A 103 5.54 8.51 1.31
N GLY A 104 5.28 8.66 0.00
CA GLY A 104 5.00 7.53 -0.88
C GLY A 104 6.16 6.51 -0.88
N VAL A 105 7.40 6.97 -1.05
CA VAL A 105 8.58 6.09 -1.08
C VAL A 105 8.79 5.37 0.26
N GLN A 106 8.59 6.05 1.39
CA GLN A 106 8.72 5.46 2.72
C GLN A 106 7.65 4.39 2.99
N VAL A 107 6.40 4.64 2.57
CA VAL A 107 5.32 3.65 2.67
C VAL A 107 5.64 2.43 1.79
N ARG A 108 6.16 2.65 0.57
CA ARG A 108 6.55 1.58 -0.35
C ARG A 108 7.58 0.65 0.27
N SER A 109 8.69 1.21 0.77
CA SER A 109 9.79 0.40 1.31
C SER A 109 9.37 -0.38 2.56
N LEU A 110 8.58 0.24 3.45
CA LEU A 110 8.03 -0.42 4.63
C LEU A 110 7.12 -1.59 4.26
N LEU A 111 6.15 -1.37 3.35
CA LEU A 111 5.22 -2.42 2.93
C LEU A 111 5.96 -3.56 2.23
N MET A 112 6.92 -3.26 1.35
CA MET A 112 7.77 -4.27 0.71
C MET A 112 8.49 -5.15 1.74
N ALA A 113 9.14 -4.52 2.74
CA ALA A 113 9.86 -5.23 3.78
C ALA A 113 8.92 -6.10 4.65
N LEU A 114 7.74 -5.58 5.01
CA LEU A 114 6.74 -6.33 5.78
C LEU A 114 6.17 -7.51 5.00
N ILE A 115 5.81 -7.31 3.73
CA ILE A 115 5.31 -8.37 2.85
C ILE A 115 6.40 -9.42 2.65
N PHE A 116 7.66 -9.04 2.43
CA PHE A 116 8.77 -9.98 2.31
C PHE A 116 9.00 -10.77 3.59
N ARG A 117 9.02 -10.10 4.75
CA ARG A 117 9.14 -10.76 6.06
C ARG A 117 7.99 -11.73 6.33
N LYS A 118 6.76 -11.36 5.94
CA LYS A 118 5.60 -12.23 6.01
C LYS A 118 5.73 -13.42 5.07
N ALA A 119 6.21 -13.22 3.83
CA ALA A 119 6.41 -14.29 2.86
C ALA A 119 7.36 -15.40 3.35
N LEU A 120 8.36 -15.04 4.16
CA LEU A 120 9.27 -16.00 4.82
C LEU A 120 8.63 -16.77 5.98
N LYS A 121 7.55 -16.23 6.56
CA LYS A 121 6.82 -16.81 7.69
C LYS A 121 5.55 -17.55 7.29
N ILE A 122 5.12 -17.54 6.04
CA ILE A 122 3.89 -18.23 5.63
C ILE A 122 4.13 -19.74 5.61
N PRO A 123 3.26 -20.57 6.23
CA PRO A 123 3.43 -22.02 6.26
C PRO A 123 3.16 -22.65 4.90
N ASN A 124 3.75 -23.82 4.65
CA ASN A 124 3.69 -24.46 3.32
C ASN A 124 2.28 -24.80 2.84
N HIS A 125 1.36 -25.16 3.75
CA HIS A 125 -0.03 -25.43 3.37
C HIS A 125 -0.77 -24.19 2.85
N VAL A 126 -0.50 -23.02 3.44
CA VAL A 126 -1.00 -21.74 2.92
C VAL A 126 -0.25 -21.35 1.66
N ARG A 127 1.07 -21.56 1.62
CA ARG A 127 1.92 -21.25 0.46
C ARG A 127 1.48 -21.97 -0.80
N GLN A 128 0.94 -23.19 -0.71
CA GLN A 128 0.38 -23.90 -1.88
C GLN A 128 -0.89 -23.25 -2.43
N SER A 129 -1.69 -22.60 -1.58
CA SER A 129 -2.87 -21.84 -2.02
C SER A 129 -2.51 -20.49 -2.66
N LEU A 130 -1.30 -19.99 -2.41
CA LEU A 130 -0.78 -18.78 -3.05
C LEU A 130 0.09 -19.16 -4.25
N SER A 131 -0.23 -18.60 -5.41
CA SER A 131 0.77 -18.59 -6.48
C SER A 131 1.95 -17.68 -6.10
N THR A 132 3.17 -18.07 -6.46
CA THR A 132 4.34 -17.16 -6.41
C THR A 132 4.04 -15.84 -7.14
N GLY A 133 3.23 -15.90 -8.22
CA GLY A 133 2.77 -14.71 -8.94
C GLY A 133 1.87 -13.80 -8.11
N GLU A 134 1.04 -14.33 -7.20
CA GLU A 134 0.22 -13.52 -6.30
C GLU A 134 1.06 -12.77 -5.28
N ILE A 135 2.10 -13.40 -4.72
CA ILE A 135 3.03 -12.75 -3.79
C ILE A 135 3.76 -11.60 -4.50
N VAL A 136 4.27 -11.86 -5.71
CA VAL A 136 4.95 -10.85 -6.51
C VAL A 136 4.00 -9.71 -6.91
N ASN A 137 2.73 -10.00 -7.20
CA ASN A 137 1.71 -8.98 -7.53
C ASN A 137 1.39 -8.09 -6.31
N VAL A 138 1.20 -8.68 -5.13
CA VAL A 138 0.97 -7.94 -3.88
C VAL A 138 2.18 -7.07 -3.55
N MET A 139 3.38 -7.64 -3.67
CA MET A 139 4.64 -6.94 -3.44
C MET A 139 4.81 -5.78 -4.43
N SER A 140 4.72 -6.01 -5.74
CA SER A 140 5.01 -5.00 -6.76
C SER A 140 3.85 -4.03 -7.02
N ALA A 141 2.73 -4.54 -7.56
CA ALA A 141 1.64 -3.73 -8.10
C ALA A 141 0.74 -3.14 -7.02
N ASP A 142 0.34 -3.92 -6.01
CA ASP A 142 -0.53 -3.41 -4.94
C ASP A 142 0.21 -2.41 -4.06
N THR A 143 1.49 -2.65 -3.73
CA THR A 143 2.31 -1.64 -3.04
C THR A 143 2.48 -0.36 -3.87
N GLU A 144 2.60 -0.45 -5.20
CA GLU A 144 2.66 0.74 -6.06
C GLU A 144 1.35 1.52 -6.04
N ARG A 145 0.19 0.85 -6.09
CA ARG A 145 -1.12 1.49 -5.97
C ARG A 145 -1.27 2.22 -4.64
N VAL A 146 -0.85 1.59 -3.52
CA VAL A 146 -0.85 2.24 -2.20
C VAL A 146 0.10 3.45 -2.18
N THR A 147 1.29 3.31 -2.77
CA THR A 147 2.27 4.40 -2.89
C THR A 147 1.68 5.60 -3.61
N ASN A 148 1.03 5.37 -4.76
CA ASN A 148 0.38 6.41 -5.54
C ASN A 148 -0.80 7.02 -4.77
N ALA A 149 -1.59 6.21 -4.06
CA ALA A 149 -2.65 6.73 -3.20
C ALA A 149 -2.12 7.67 -2.10
N CYS A 150 -1.01 7.32 -1.43
CA CYS A 150 -0.38 8.20 -0.43
C CYS A 150 0.04 9.55 -1.03
N LYS A 151 0.60 9.57 -2.25
CA LYS A 151 1.00 10.80 -2.95
C LYS A 151 -0.20 11.72 -3.20
N TYR A 152 -1.33 11.16 -3.64
CA TYR A 152 -2.53 11.91 -3.99
C TYR A 152 -3.49 12.15 -2.81
N LEU A 153 -3.26 11.52 -1.65
CA LEU A 153 -4.12 11.62 -0.47
C LEU A 153 -4.26 13.07 0.04
N ILE A 154 -3.14 13.80 0.08
CA ILE A 154 -3.11 15.21 0.51
C ILE A 154 -3.92 16.06 -0.47
N THR A 155 -3.71 15.85 -1.76
CA THR A 155 -4.46 16.56 -2.80
C THR A 155 -5.95 16.25 -2.70
N PHE A 156 -6.35 14.98 -2.56
CA PHE A 156 -7.75 14.57 -2.45
C PHE A 156 -8.48 15.21 -1.26
N THR A 157 -7.83 15.26 -0.08
CA THR A 157 -8.44 15.78 1.15
C THR A 157 -8.50 17.31 1.18
N VAL A 158 -7.48 18.00 0.66
CA VAL A 158 -7.38 19.46 0.76
C VAL A 158 -7.97 20.19 -0.44
N SER A 159 -8.04 19.57 -1.63
CA SER A 159 -8.59 20.22 -2.83
C SER A 159 -10.06 20.69 -2.66
N PRO A 160 -10.98 19.94 -2.00
CA PRO A 160 -12.33 20.43 -1.74
C PRO A 160 -12.37 21.67 -0.85
N ILE A 161 -11.48 21.73 0.15
CA ILE A 161 -11.32 22.88 1.04
C ILE A 161 -10.82 24.08 0.24
N ALA A 162 -9.85 23.88 -0.65
CA ALA A 162 -9.33 24.93 -1.51
C ALA A 162 -10.38 25.49 -2.48
N ILE A 163 -11.24 24.63 -3.04
CA ILE A 163 -12.38 25.06 -3.87
C ILE A 163 -13.38 25.85 -3.03
N LEU A 164 -13.73 25.36 -1.84
CA LEU A 164 -14.66 26.05 -0.96
C LEU A 164 -14.16 27.47 -0.62
N ILE A 165 -12.89 27.59 -0.26
CA ILE A 165 -12.24 28.88 0.00
C ILE A 165 -12.31 29.75 -1.26
N GLY A 166 -11.89 29.23 -2.43
CA GLY A 166 -11.93 29.96 -3.68
C GLY A 166 -13.32 30.47 -4.08
N VAL A 167 -14.36 29.63 -3.91
CA VAL A 167 -15.75 29.99 -4.21
C VAL A 167 -16.28 31.03 -3.21
N VAL A 168 -16.00 30.89 -1.92
CA VAL A 168 -16.41 31.88 -0.91
C VAL A 168 -15.79 33.25 -1.18
N PHE A 169 -14.49 33.29 -1.51
CA PHE A 169 -13.83 34.55 -1.85
C PHE A 169 -14.28 35.12 -3.21
N MET A 170 -14.57 34.28 -4.20
CA MET A 170 -15.17 34.70 -5.47
C MET A 170 -16.55 35.32 -5.24
N LEU A 171 -17.41 34.68 -4.45
CA LEU A 171 -18.73 35.21 -4.12
C LEU A 171 -18.61 36.51 -3.33
N LYS A 172 -17.69 36.62 -2.38
CA LYS A 172 -17.47 37.89 -1.65
C LYS A 172 -16.91 39.00 -2.54
N ALA A 173 -16.13 38.66 -3.57
CA ALA A 173 -15.64 39.62 -4.56
C ALA A 173 -16.72 40.08 -5.55
N ASN A 174 -17.71 39.22 -5.82
CA ASN A 174 -18.79 39.46 -6.77
C ASN A 174 -20.08 39.99 -6.10
N ASP A 175 -20.32 39.70 -4.82
CA ASP A 175 -21.52 40.11 -4.09
C ASP A 175 -21.27 41.36 -3.26
N LYS A 176 -21.87 42.47 -3.69
CA LYS A 176 -23.19 42.84 -3.18
C LYS A 176 -24.43 42.01 -3.57
N THR A 177 -24.52 41.19 -4.62
CA THR A 177 -25.78 40.46 -4.89
C THR A 177 -25.66 39.25 -5.81
N THR A 178 -25.81 38.03 -5.27
CA THR A 178 -26.50 36.87 -5.84
C THR A 178 -26.45 35.67 -4.87
N LYS A 179 -27.59 35.46 -4.21
CA LYS A 179 -27.94 34.19 -3.56
C LYS A 179 -27.77 33.04 -4.55
N THR A 180 -26.82 32.15 -4.27
CA THR A 180 -26.45 31.03 -5.13
C THR A 180 -27.53 29.98 -5.24
N ASN A 181 -27.88 29.62 -6.49
CA ASN A 181 -28.68 28.45 -6.82
C ASN A 181 -27.97 27.15 -6.40
N LYS A 182 -28.74 26.23 -5.82
CA LYS A 182 -28.31 24.85 -5.51
C LYS A 182 -28.11 24.07 -6.81
N ILE A 183 -26.86 23.83 -7.21
CA ILE A 183 -26.55 22.90 -8.29
C ILE A 183 -26.72 21.47 -7.77
N LYS A 184 -27.66 20.73 -8.38
CA LYS A 184 -27.97 19.33 -8.05
C LYS A 184 -26.79 18.40 -8.37
N LYS A 185 -26.43 17.55 -7.42
CA LYS A 185 -25.51 16.42 -7.61
C LYS A 185 -26.14 15.36 -8.49
N LYS A 186 -25.66 15.19 -9.73
CA LYS A 186 -25.71 13.91 -10.45
C LYS A 186 -24.28 13.40 -10.61
N GLY A 187 -23.83 12.64 -9.62
CA GLY A 187 -22.54 11.98 -9.61
C GLY A 187 -22.68 10.62 -8.94
N ARG A 188 -23.37 9.69 -9.59
CA ARG A 188 -23.48 8.31 -9.09
C ARG A 188 -23.85 7.37 -10.23
N LYS A 189 -22.88 7.11 -11.10
CA LYS A 189 -22.85 5.92 -11.98
C LYS A 189 -21.45 5.64 -12.53
N LEU A 190 -20.42 6.01 -11.77
CA LEU A 190 -19.05 5.94 -12.27
C LEU A 190 -18.05 5.44 -11.22
N GLN A 191 -18.36 4.29 -10.63
CA GLN A 191 -17.43 3.62 -9.73
C GLN A 191 -17.73 2.11 -9.62
N GLN A 192 -18.24 1.50 -10.70
CA GLN A 192 -18.50 0.06 -10.74
C GLN A 192 -17.84 -0.64 -11.94
N ASN A 193 -17.25 0.11 -12.87
CA ASN A 193 -16.59 -0.48 -14.05
C ASN A 193 -15.06 -0.64 -13.90
N SER A 194 -14.41 0.05 -12.95
CA SER A 194 -12.95 -0.10 -12.73
C SER A 194 -12.56 -1.44 -12.09
N HIS A 195 -13.50 -2.11 -11.41
CA HIS A 195 -13.24 -3.41 -10.77
C HIS A 195 -13.20 -4.57 -11.78
N LYS A 196 -13.88 -4.44 -12.94
CA LYS A 196 -13.93 -5.47 -13.98
C LYS A 196 -12.68 -5.51 -14.87
N ALA A 197 -11.83 -4.47 -14.81
CA ALA A 197 -10.61 -4.37 -15.60
C ALA A 197 -9.44 -5.19 -15.03
N PHE A 198 -9.39 -5.41 -13.71
CA PHE A 198 -8.27 -6.12 -13.07
C PHE A 198 -8.45 -7.64 -12.99
N ALA A 199 -9.69 -8.14 -13.02
CA ALA A 199 -9.96 -9.57 -12.94
C ALA A 199 -9.54 -10.36 -14.20
N LYS A 200 -9.43 -9.70 -15.36
CA LYS A 200 -9.03 -10.35 -16.62
C LYS A 200 -7.55 -10.15 -16.99
N ALA A 201 -6.87 -9.17 -16.38
CA ALA A 201 -5.44 -8.97 -16.56
C ALA A 201 -4.60 -10.03 -15.81
N ASP A 202 -5.05 -10.46 -14.62
CA ASP A 202 -4.38 -11.50 -13.83
C ASP A 202 -4.40 -12.88 -14.52
N ALA A 203 -5.46 -13.19 -15.28
CA ALA A 203 -5.55 -14.44 -16.04
C ALA A 203 -4.45 -14.55 -17.12
N ARG A 204 -4.13 -13.44 -17.81
CA ARG A 204 -3.06 -13.41 -18.83
C ARG A 204 -1.69 -13.56 -18.20
N VAL A 205 -1.43 -12.85 -17.11
CA VAL A 205 -0.12 -12.89 -16.43
C VAL A 205 0.12 -14.29 -15.86
N LYS A 206 -0.88 -14.89 -15.20
CA LYS A 206 -0.82 -16.27 -14.71
C LYS A 206 -0.56 -17.27 -15.85
N PHE A 207 -1.29 -17.16 -16.95
CA PHE A 207 -1.13 -18.02 -18.11
C PHE A 207 0.25 -17.88 -18.79
N LEU A 208 0.76 -16.65 -18.95
CA LEU A 208 2.09 -16.41 -19.52
C LEU A 208 3.21 -16.95 -18.63
N THR A 209 3.10 -16.79 -17.32
CA THR A 209 4.09 -17.34 -16.37
C THR A 209 4.09 -18.87 -16.41
N GLU A 210 2.92 -19.49 -16.49
CA GLU A 210 2.78 -20.95 -16.61
C GLU A 210 3.32 -21.49 -17.94
N MET A 211 3.10 -20.76 -19.05
CA MET A 211 3.67 -21.09 -20.35
C MET A 211 5.20 -20.95 -20.40
N LEU A 212 5.76 -19.91 -19.76
CA LEU A 212 7.21 -19.72 -19.72
C LEU A 212 7.90 -20.83 -18.91
N ASN A 213 7.28 -21.27 -17.82
CA ASN A 213 7.76 -22.41 -17.04
C ASN A 213 7.68 -23.74 -17.82
N GLY A 214 6.76 -23.86 -18.79
CA GLY A 214 6.56 -25.03 -19.65
C GLY A 214 7.10 -24.90 -21.08
N VAL A 215 7.94 -23.90 -21.39
CA VAL A 215 8.28 -23.53 -22.78
C VAL A 215 8.86 -24.69 -23.58
N ARG A 216 9.66 -25.55 -22.94
CA ARG A 216 10.31 -26.69 -23.61
C ARG A 216 9.29 -27.74 -24.07
N VAL A 217 8.29 -28.03 -23.25
CA VAL A 217 7.19 -28.97 -23.59
C VAL A 217 6.32 -28.37 -24.69
N LEU A 218 6.00 -27.07 -24.59
CA LEU A 218 5.23 -26.35 -25.60
C LEU A 218 5.89 -26.37 -26.99
N LYS A 219 7.22 -26.19 -27.03
CA LYS A 219 8.00 -26.32 -28.26
C LYS A 219 8.02 -27.75 -28.79
N MET A 220 8.23 -28.73 -27.91
CA MET A 220 8.23 -30.16 -28.29
C MET A 220 6.87 -30.63 -28.81
N SER A 221 5.77 -30.07 -28.32
CA SER A 221 4.40 -30.39 -28.74
C SER A 221 3.88 -29.51 -29.90
N ALA A 222 4.69 -28.57 -30.40
CA ALA A 222 4.31 -27.63 -31.47
C ALA A 222 3.01 -26.84 -31.20
N TRP A 223 2.68 -26.59 -29.92
CA TRP A 223 1.44 -25.90 -29.51
C TRP A 223 1.52 -24.36 -29.61
N GLU A 224 2.63 -23.82 -30.14
CA GLU A 224 2.88 -22.38 -30.23
C GLU A 224 1.80 -21.62 -31.01
N LYS A 225 1.40 -22.11 -32.19
CA LYS A 225 0.42 -21.44 -33.05
C LYS A 225 -1.01 -21.43 -32.47
N PRO A 226 -1.56 -22.58 -32.01
CA PRO A 226 -2.87 -22.59 -31.35
C PRO A 226 -2.92 -21.69 -30.11
N LEU A 227 -1.87 -21.70 -29.28
CA LEU A 227 -1.81 -20.87 -28.09
C LEU A 227 -1.71 -19.38 -28.41
N ALA A 228 -0.95 -19.00 -29.45
CA ALA A 228 -0.90 -17.62 -29.92
C ALA A 228 -2.29 -17.12 -30.39
N GLN A 229 -3.11 -17.98 -31.01
CA GLN A 229 -4.48 -17.63 -31.40
C GLN A 229 -5.37 -17.36 -30.19
N VAL A 230 -5.32 -18.23 -29.17
CA VAL A 230 -6.05 -18.03 -27.90
C VAL A 230 -5.61 -16.72 -27.23
N LEU A 231 -4.30 -16.44 -27.20
CA LEU A 231 -3.76 -15.21 -26.64
C LEU A 231 -4.24 -13.96 -27.40
N ASN A 232 -4.31 -14.03 -28.72
CA ASN A 232 -4.81 -12.95 -29.56
C ASN A 232 -6.32 -12.70 -29.38
N GLN A 233 -7.10 -13.75 -29.18
CA GLN A 233 -8.53 -13.62 -28.85
C GLN A 233 -8.73 -12.97 -27.48
N LEU A 234 -7.92 -13.33 -26.48
CA LEU A 234 -7.93 -12.66 -25.18
C LEU A 234 -7.50 -11.19 -25.30
N ARG A 235 -6.48 -10.90 -26.12
CA ARG A 235 -5.97 -9.54 -26.37
C ARG A 235 -7.00 -8.65 -27.07
N SER A 236 -7.77 -9.16 -28.02
CA SER A 236 -8.79 -8.37 -28.73
C SER A 236 -9.93 -7.96 -27.79
N GLN A 237 -10.33 -8.86 -26.87
CA GLN A 237 -11.26 -8.53 -25.80
C GLN A 237 -10.68 -7.48 -24.85
N GLU A 238 -9.43 -7.65 -24.40
CA GLU A 238 -8.73 -6.68 -23.54
C GLU A 238 -8.67 -5.28 -24.17
N LEU A 239 -8.30 -5.20 -25.45
CA LEU A 239 -8.18 -3.94 -26.20
C LEU A 239 -9.52 -3.23 -26.38
N SER A 240 -10.64 -3.94 -26.57
CA SER A 240 -11.95 -3.31 -26.69
C SER A 240 -12.39 -2.64 -25.38
N PHE A 241 -12.10 -3.26 -24.24
CA PHE A 241 -12.29 -2.64 -22.92
C PHE A 241 -11.41 -1.42 -22.72
N PHE A 242 -10.12 -1.49 -23.06
CA PHE A 242 -9.22 -0.34 -22.98
C PHE A 242 -9.69 0.82 -23.86
N LYS A 243 -10.10 0.55 -25.12
CA LYS A 243 -10.64 1.58 -26.01
C LYS A 243 -11.86 2.28 -25.40
N SER A 244 -12.80 1.52 -24.82
CA SER A 244 -13.98 2.09 -24.14
C SER A 244 -13.59 2.92 -22.91
N MET A 245 -12.67 2.41 -22.08
CA MET A 245 -12.19 3.10 -20.88
C MET A 245 -11.46 4.40 -21.20
N PHE A 246 -10.52 4.38 -22.16
CA PHE A 246 -9.79 5.57 -22.58
C PHE A 246 -10.71 6.57 -23.28
N GLY A 247 -11.65 6.11 -24.11
CA GLY A 247 -12.68 6.98 -24.70
C GLY A 247 -13.50 7.69 -23.63
N PHE A 248 -13.94 6.97 -22.60
CA PHE A 248 -14.69 7.54 -21.48
C PHE A 248 -13.85 8.56 -20.68
N ARG A 249 -12.58 8.25 -20.41
CA ARG A 249 -11.64 9.16 -19.74
C ARG A 249 -11.40 10.44 -20.56
N ALA A 250 -11.28 10.31 -21.88
CA ALA A 250 -11.12 11.44 -22.79
C ALA A 250 -12.35 12.37 -22.75
N VAL A 251 -13.56 11.82 -22.73
CA VAL A 251 -14.80 12.60 -22.61
C VAL A 251 -14.85 13.37 -21.28
N ILE A 252 -14.48 12.74 -20.15
CA ILE A 252 -14.40 13.43 -18.85
C ILE A 252 -13.39 14.58 -18.92
N MET A 253 -12.14 14.30 -19.35
CA MET A 253 -11.10 15.33 -19.40
C MET A 253 -11.45 16.48 -20.36
N GLY A 254 -12.06 16.15 -21.50
CA GLY A 254 -12.58 17.13 -22.46
C GLY A 254 -13.68 17.99 -21.84
N THR A 255 -14.65 17.39 -21.16
CA THR A 255 -15.75 18.09 -20.49
C THR A 255 -15.25 19.04 -19.41
N VAL A 256 -14.31 18.61 -18.57
CA VAL A 256 -13.74 19.48 -17.53
C VAL A 256 -12.94 20.63 -18.15
N SER A 257 -12.22 20.37 -19.25
CA SER A 257 -11.45 21.38 -19.98
C SER A 257 -12.33 22.39 -20.71
N THR A 258 -13.52 22.03 -21.19
CA THR A 258 -14.45 22.98 -21.81
C THR A 258 -15.33 23.68 -20.79
N ALA A 259 -15.67 23.02 -19.68
CA ALA A 259 -16.54 23.56 -18.64
C ALA A 259 -16.01 24.84 -17.99
N TYR A 260 -14.69 25.00 -17.81
CA TYR A 260 -14.16 26.24 -17.20
C TYR A 260 -14.32 27.46 -18.12
N LEU A 261 -14.10 27.30 -19.43
CA LEU A 261 -14.33 28.36 -20.42
C LEU A 261 -15.81 28.75 -20.44
N LEU A 262 -16.69 27.74 -20.44
CA LEU A 262 -18.13 27.95 -20.43
C LEU A 262 -18.58 28.63 -19.12
N THR A 263 -17.97 28.29 -17.97
CA THR A 263 -18.24 28.94 -16.69
C THR A 263 -17.85 30.42 -16.71
N ILE A 264 -16.73 30.80 -17.35
CA ILE A 264 -16.34 32.21 -17.51
C ILE A 264 -17.39 32.95 -18.34
N VAL A 265 -17.76 32.41 -19.51
CA VAL A 265 -18.73 33.02 -20.41
C VAL A 265 -20.09 33.18 -19.73
N VAL A 266 -20.59 32.13 -19.06
CA VAL A 266 -21.87 32.17 -18.35
C VAL A 266 -21.83 33.17 -17.20
N THR A 267 -20.75 33.22 -16.43
CA THR A 267 -20.63 34.20 -15.31
C THR A 267 -20.63 35.64 -15.84
N LEU A 268 -19.95 35.90 -16.96
CA LEU A 268 -19.98 37.21 -17.61
C LEU A 268 -21.37 37.54 -18.18
N LEU A 269 -22.03 36.58 -18.83
CA LEU A 269 -23.38 36.73 -19.37
C LEU A 269 -24.40 37.04 -18.27
N VAL A 270 -24.34 36.33 -17.14
CA VAL A 270 -25.21 36.58 -15.98
C VAL A 270 -24.98 37.99 -15.43
N ASN A 271 -23.74 38.46 -15.36
CA ASN A 271 -23.44 39.83 -14.91
C ASN A 271 -23.98 40.90 -15.86
N VAL A 272 -23.99 40.65 -17.18
CA VAL A 272 -24.62 41.53 -18.19
C VAL A 272 -26.14 41.54 -18.01
N LEU A 273 -26.75 40.36 -17.90
CA LEU A 273 -28.20 40.22 -17.72
C LEU A 273 -28.71 40.80 -16.40
N ALA A 274 -27.88 40.79 -15.35
CA ALA A 274 -28.17 41.41 -14.06
C ALA A 274 -28.06 42.95 -14.07
N GLY A 275 -27.71 43.57 -15.21
CA GLY A 275 -27.61 45.02 -15.36
C GLY A 275 -26.43 45.65 -14.63
N HIS A 276 -25.43 44.86 -14.24
CA HIS A 276 -24.23 45.39 -13.60
C HIS A 276 -23.23 45.90 -14.66
N PRO A 277 -22.62 47.10 -14.47
CA PRO A 277 -21.63 47.59 -15.41
C PRO A 277 -20.41 46.66 -15.42
N LEU A 278 -20.06 46.17 -16.61
CA LEU A 278 -18.86 45.37 -16.86
C LEU A 278 -17.62 46.26 -16.71
N THR A 279 -17.18 46.46 -15.48
CA THR A 279 -15.89 47.09 -15.21
C THR A 279 -14.77 46.10 -15.47
N VAL A 280 -13.71 46.56 -16.11
CA VAL A 280 -12.50 45.78 -16.42
C VAL A 280 -11.97 45.05 -15.19
N ARG A 281 -11.98 45.71 -14.02
CA ARG A 281 -11.67 45.11 -12.72
C ARG A 281 -12.46 43.83 -12.43
N ARG A 282 -13.79 43.86 -12.54
CA ARG A 282 -14.65 42.70 -12.21
C ARG A 282 -14.44 41.53 -13.16
N LEU A 283 -14.25 41.83 -14.45
CA LEU A 283 -14.02 40.83 -15.49
C LEU A 283 -12.70 40.07 -15.24
N TYR A 284 -11.60 40.80 -15.04
CA TYR A 284 -10.30 40.15 -14.78
C TYR A 284 -10.24 39.42 -13.44
N VAL A 285 -10.87 39.95 -12.40
CA VAL A 285 -10.88 39.32 -11.08
C VAL A 285 -11.66 38.00 -11.14
N THR A 286 -12.83 37.99 -11.77
CA THR A 286 -13.63 36.78 -11.98
C THR A 286 -12.85 35.75 -12.82
N TYR A 287 -12.19 36.20 -13.88
CA TYR A 287 -11.35 35.34 -14.72
C TYR A 287 -10.22 34.67 -13.92
N GLN A 288 -9.48 35.44 -13.11
CA GLN A 288 -8.37 34.94 -12.30
C GLN A 288 -8.84 33.98 -11.19
N PHE A 289 -9.98 34.24 -10.56
CA PHE A 289 -10.57 33.31 -9.58
C PHE A 289 -10.98 31.98 -10.22
N ILE A 290 -11.60 32.00 -11.40
CA ILE A 290 -11.98 30.77 -12.10
C ILE A 290 -10.72 29.97 -12.51
N LEU A 291 -9.66 30.63 -12.96
CA LEU A 291 -8.37 29.99 -13.24
C LEU A 291 -7.73 29.36 -11.99
N ALA A 292 -7.82 30.03 -10.83
CA ALA A 292 -7.30 29.48 -9.58
C ALA A 292 -8.04 28.21 -9.15
N ILE A 293 -9.37 28.18 -9.31
CA ILE A 293 -10.22 27.02 -8.97
C ILE A 293 -10.00 25.85 -9.93
N ARG A 294 -9.67 26.12 -11.21
CA ARG A 294 -9.45 25.11 -12.26
C ARG A 294 -8.42 24.05 -11.86
N PHE A 295 -7.30 24.46 -11.27
CA PHE A 295 -6.22 23.53 -10.89
C PHE A 295 -6.73 22.47 -9.90
N SER A 296 -7.46 22.89 -8.87
CA SER A 296 -8.04 21.99 -7.87
C SER A 296 -9.17 21.12 -8.45
N LEU A 297 -10.00 21.68 -9.34
CA LEU A 297 -11.07 20.92 -10.00
C LEU A 297 -10.55 19.77 -10.88
N ASN A 298 -9.43 19.99 -11.57
CA ASN A 298 -8.80 18.95 -12.41
C ASN A 298 -8.18 17.83 -11.59
N LEU A 299 -7.66 18.13 -10.39
CA LEU A 299 -6.93 17.17 -9.57
C LEU A 299 -7.82 16.26 -8.73
N ILE A 300 -9.03 16.70 -8.35
CA ILE A 300 -9.98 15.88 -7.57
C ILE A 300 -10.32 14.56 -8.25
N PRO A 301 -10.77 14.50 -9.53
CA PRO A 301 -11.16 13.23 -10.13
C PRO A 301 -9.98 12.28 -10.30
N ILE A 302 -8.78 12.80 -10.61
CA ILE A 302 -7.55 12.02 -10.74
C ILE A 302 -7.16 11.44 -9.37
N SER A 303 -7.10 12.28 -8.34
CA SER A 303 -6.73 11.87 -6.99
C SER A 303 -7.74 10.91 -6.38
N MET A 304 -9.04 11.10 -6.61
CA MET A 304 -10.09 10.19 -6.18
C MET A 304 -9.89 8.79 -6.76
N SER A 305 -9.67 8.66 -8.07
CA SER A 305 -9.45 7.35 -8.72
C SER A 305 -8.28 6.60 -8.08
N VAL A 306 -7.14 7.29 -7.92
CA VAL A 306 -5.92 6.69 -7.40
C VAL A 306 -6.04 6.32 -5.92
N VAL A 307 -6.68 7.17 -5.10
CA VAL A 307 -6.91 6.88 -3.68
C VAL A 307 -7.82 5.66 -3.51
N LEU A 308 -8.85 5.51 -4.33
CA LEU A 308 -9.75 4.36 -4.30
C LEU A 308 -9.05 3.07 -4.72
N GLU A 309 -8.22 3.10 -5.76
CA GLU A 309 -7.40 1.96 -6.17
C GLU A 309 -6.44 1.53 -5.05
N GLY A 310 -5.77 2.49 -4.41
CA GLY A 310 -4.91 2.21 -3.26
C GLY A 310 -5.68 1.69 -2.04
N TRP A 311 -6.91 2.13 -1.81
CA TRP A 311 -7.75 1.60 -0.73
C TRP A 311 -8.07 0.11 -0.93
N VAL A 312 -8.42 -0.29 -2.15
CA VAL A 312 -8.66 -1.70 -2.48
C VAL A 312 -7.37 -2.51 -2.36
N ALA A 313 -6.25 -2.00 -2.86
CA ALA A 313 -4.95 -2.64 -2.74
C ALA A 313 -4.52 -2.82 -1.27
N LEU A 314 -4.76 -1.82 -0.42
CA LEU A 314 -4.48 -1.91 1.01
C LEU A 314 -5.34 -3.00 1.69
N GLY A 315 -6.61 -3.15 1.29
CA GLY A 315 -7.46 -4.24 1.76
C GLY A 315 -6.92 -5.63 1.38
N ARG A 316 -6.35 -5.79 0.18
CA ARG A 316 -5.70 -7.04 -0.24
C ARG A 316 -4.41 -7.30 0.56
N ILE A 317 -3.62 -6.28 0.81
CA ILE A 317 -2.42 -6.38 1.66
C ILE A 317 -2.80 -6.78 3.08
N GLN A 318 -3.88 -6.21 3.64
CA GLN A 318 -4.38 -6.60 4.96
C GLN A 318 -4.76 -8.08 4.99
N GLN A 319 -5.56 -8.54 4.00
CA GLN A 319 -5.92 -9.96 3.87
C GLN A 319 -4.71 -10.88 3.73
N TYR A 320 -3.63 -10.42 3.07
CA TYR A 320 -2.38 -11.14 2.97
C TYR A 320 -1.64 -11.23 4.33
N MET A 321 -1.63 -10.13 5.09
CA MET A 321 -0.97 -10.05 6.40
C MET A 321 -1.70 -10.82 7.49
N ASP A 322 -3.04 -10.92 7.40
CA ASP A 322 -3.89 -11.66 8.34
C ASP A 322 -3.79 -13.18 8.19
N ARG A 323 -3.08 -13.68 7.17
CA ARG A 323 -2.86 -15.13 7.01
C ARG A 323 -2.07 -15.72 8.19
N PRO A 324 -2.30 -16.98 8.56
CA PRO A 324 -1.61 -17.58 9.70
C PRO A 324 -0.11 -17.63 9.43
N ASP A 325 0.67 -17.28 10.44
CA ASP A 325 2.12 -17.45 10.43
C ASP A 325 2.47 -18.92 10.70
N HIS A 326 3.61 -19.35 10.16
CA HIS A 326 4.26 -20.57 10.54
C HIS A 326 4.64 -20.43 12.01
N VAL A 327 4.04 -21.26 12.85
CA VAL A 327 4.54 -21.45 14.20
C VAL A 327 5.84 -22.23 14.03
N CYS A 328 7.00 -21.58 14.20
CA CYS A 328 8.22 -22.33 14.43
C CYS A 328 8.04 -23.02 15.79
N LEU A 329 7.67 -24.29 15.77
CA LEU A 329 7.62 -25.13 16.98
C LEU A 329 9.03 -25.56 17.40
N VAL A 330 10.06 -25.26 16.60
CA VAL A 330 11.45 -25.48 16.95
C VAL A 330 12.02 -24.19 17.54
N GLN A 331 11.94 -24.06 18.86
CA GLN A 331 12.88 -23.21 19.59
C GLN A 331 14.20 -23.96 19.59
N TRP A 332 15.19 -23.44 18.89
CA TRP A 332 16.57 -23.88 19.07
C TRP A 332 17.02 -23.24 20.38
N GLU A 333 17.10 -24.02 21.44
CA GLU A 333 17.81 -23.62 22.64
C GLU A 333 19.28 -23.51 22.25
N GLU A 334 19.82 -22.29 22.14
CA GLU A 334 21.27 -22.09 22.10
C GLU A 334 21.78 -22.51 23.48
N GLN A 335 22.32 -23.73 23.58
CA GLN A 335 23.11 -24.11 24.75
C GLN A 335 24.22 -23.07 24.90
N SER A 336 24.26 -22.39 26.05
CA SER A 336 25.35 -21.46 26.34
C SER A 336 26.67 -22.23 26.31
N ASP A 337 27.58 -21.83 25.42
CA ASP A 337 28.99 -22.25 25.40
C ASP A 337 29.65 -21.92 26.75
N ASN A 338 29.45 -22.78 27.74
CA ASN A 338 30.24 -22.81 28.96
C ASN A 338 31.55 -23.52 28.61
N GLY A 339 32.54 -22.74 28.15
CA GLY A 339 33.84 -23.32 27.86
C GLY A 339 34.91 -22.43 27.23
N SER A 340 34.79 -21.09 27.25
CA SER A 340 35.99 -20.26 27.09
C SER A 340 36.72 -20.19 28.43
N ASN A 341 37.53 -21.20 28.72
CA ASN A 341 38.56 -21.10 29.76
C ASN A 341 39.51 -19.96 29.35
N GLU A 342 39.41 -18.84 30.07
CA GLU A 342 40.44 -17.82 30.11
C GLU A 342 41.76 -18.50 30.48
N ILE A 343 42.70 -18.50 29.53
CA ILE A 343 44.08 -18.89 29.78
C ILE A 343 44.70 -17.78 30.62
N ASN A 344 44.84 -18.02 31.92
CA ASN A 344 45.69 -17.24 32.81
C ASN A 344 46.32 -18.16 33.87
N GLY A 345 47.65 -18.26 33.87
CA GLY A 345 48.43 -18.66 35.04
C GLY A 345 49.05 -20.04 35.01
N ASP A 346 50.38 -20.03 34.87
CA ASP A 346 51.36 -21.10 35.10
C ASP A 346 51.01 -22.14 36.19
N ALA A 347 51.26 -23.42 35.88
CA ALA A 347 52.26 -24.28 36.55
C ALA A 347 52.00 -25.77 36.26
N ASP A 348 53.11 -26.48 36.07
CA ASP A 348 53.32 -27.92 36.18
C ASP A 348 52.25 -28.69 36.99
N ASP A 349 51.62 -29.70 36.39
CA ASP A 349 51.81 -31.10 36.82
C ASP A 349 51.03 -32.07 35.89
N LEU A 350 51.78 -32.80 35.08
CA LEU A 350 51.31 -33.99 34.38
C LEU A 350 51.58 -35.19 35.30
N SER A 351 50.61 -35.60 36.13
CA SER A 351 50.45 -37.02 36.48
C SER A 351 49.19 -37.38 37.29
N LYS A 352 48.53 -38.45 36.84
CA LYS A 352 47.71 -39.45 37.58
C LYS A 352 46.35 -39.00 38.16
N GLN A 353 45.27 -39.57 37.64
CA GLN A 353 44.67 -40.77 38.26
C GLN A 353 43.59 -41.41 37.36
N HIS A 354 43.73 -42.71 37.20
CA HIS A 354 42.72 -43.64 36.70
C HIS A 354 41.78 -43.96 37.87
N GLY A 355 40.47 -43.81 37.69
CA GLY A 355 39.47 -44.06 38.72
C GLY A 355 38.06 -44.07 38.14
N ASN A 356 37.59 -45.28 37.86
CA ASN A 356 36.30 -45.68 37.32
C ASN A 356 35.10 -45.17 38.14
N ASP A 357 34.09 -44.58 37.49
CA ASP A 357 32.68 -44.69 37.92
C ASP A 357 31.71 -44.46 36.75
N ASN A 358 31.24 -45.59 36.22
CA ASN A 358 29.88 -45.93 35.80
C ASN A 358 28.92 -44.84 35.26
N ASN A 359 28.56 -45.03 33.99
CA ASN A 359 27.23 -44.84 33.39
C ASN A 359 26.51 -43.52 33.66
N ASP A 360 26.70 -42.52 32.78
CA ASP A 360 25.64 -41.59 32.34
C ASP A 360 26.03 -40.71 31.12
N ASP A 361 26.91 -41.20 30.22
CA ASP A 361 27.41 -40.40 29.08
C ASP A 361 26.78 -40.70 27.71
N ASN A 362 25.80 -41.60 27.61
CA ASN A 362 25.27 -42.02 26.30
C ASN A 362 24.14 -41.13 25.73
N ASP A 363 23.54 -40.24 26.53
CA ASP A 363 22.44 -39.38 26.06
C ASP A 363 22.90 -38.05 25.45
N ASN A 364 24.15 -37.62 25.70
CA ASN A 364 24.68 -36.35 25.20
C ASN A 364 25.04 -36.36 23.70
N ASP A 365 24.97 -37.52 23.05
CA ASP A 365 25.29 -37.68 21.62
C ASP A 365 24.07 -37.71 20.70
N ILE A 366 22.84 -37.71 21.22
CA ILE A 366 21.62 -37.78 20.39
C ILE A 366 21.26 -36.38 19.87
N VAL A 367 21.27 -36.20 18.56
CA VAL A 367 21.00 -34.90 17.90
C VAL A 367 19.55 -34.78 17.43
N ILE A 368 18.92 -35.91 17.10
CA ILE A 368 17.53 -35.96 16.67
C ILE A 368 16.87 -37.07 17.47
N ASP A 369 15.85 -36.71 18.25
CA ASP A 369 14.97 -37.65 18.92
C ASP A 369 13.51 -37.37 18.54
N MET A 370 12.87 -38.32 17.88
CA MET A 370 11.45 -38.30 17.57
C MET A 370 10.79 -39.51 18.21
N ASN A 371 9.96 -39.27 19.22
CA ASN A 371 9.16 -40.29 19.88
C ASN A 371 7.69 -40.12 19.50
N ASN A 372 7.16 -41.09 18.75
CA ASN A 372 5.77 -41.16 18.31
C ASN A 372 5.28 -39.92 17.51
N ALA A 373 6.17 -39.28 16.74
CA ALA A 373 5.84 -38.04 16.04
C ALA A 373 4.89 -38.29 14.86
N SER A 374 3.78 -37.56 14.82
CA SER A 374 2.87 -37.57 13.66
C SER A 374 2.82 -36.19 12.99
N PHE A 375 2.91 -36.17 11.65
CA PHE A 375 2.98 -34.92 10.88
C PHE A 375 1.78 -34.78 9.94
N GLN A 376 1.18 -33.60 9.94
CA GLN A 376 0.14 -33.22 8.98
C GLN A 376 0.59 -32.09 8.07
N HIS A 377 -0.02 -32.06 6.89
CA HIS A 377 0.19 -30.99 5.91
C HIS A 377 -0.38 -29.66 6.39
N SER A 378 -1.59 -29.68 6.95
CA SER A 378 -2.27 -28.51 7.51
C SER A 378 -2.97 -28.90 8.81
N PRO A 379 -3.20 -27.95 9.75
CA PRO A 379 -3.90 -28.23 11.00
C PRO A 379 -5.37 -28.62 10.82
N PHE A 380 -5.91 -28.48 9.59
CA PHE A 380 -7.28 -28.86 9.23
C PHE A 380 -7.34 -30.14 8.40
N SER A 381 -6.20 -30.77 8.10
CA SER A 381 -6.15 -32.02 7.37
C SER A 381 -6.67 -33.14 8.25
N LYS A 382 -7.58 -33.98 7.74
CA LYS A 382 -8.05 -35.17 8.44
C LYS A 382 -7.04 -36.33 8.40
N GLN A 383 -6.01 -36.23 7.56
CA GLN A 383 -5.04 -37.30 7.34
C GLN A 383 -3.62 -36.84 7.67
N ASN A 384 -2.95 -37.65 8.49
CA ASN A 384 -1.52 -37.54 8.78
C ASN A 384 -0.74 -38.06 7.58
N MET A 385 0.26 -37.30 7.14
CA MET A 385 1.18 -37.73 6.08
C MET A 385 2.21 -38.73 6.61
N LEU A 386 2.68 -38.51 7.83
CA LEU A 386 3.55 -39.40 8.57
C LEU A 386 2.88 -39.72 9.90
N LYS A 387 2.86 -40.99 10.29
CA LYS A 387 2.21 -41.47 11.50
C LYS A 387 3.26 -42.18 12.35
N GLN A 388 3.30 -41.84 13.63
CA GLN A 388 4.06 -42.57 14.66
C GLN A 388 5.52 -42.83 14.24
N VAL A 389 6.23 -41.76 13.91
CA VAL A 389 7.64 -41.83 13.56
C VAL A 389 8.46 -41.96 14.85
N TYR A 390 9.27 -43.03 14.92
CA TYR A 390 10.26 -43.25 15.96
C TYR A 390 11.65 -43.18 15.30
N LEU A 391 12.44 -42.18 15.67
CA LEU A 391 13.75 -41.95 15.04
C LEU A 391 14.71 -41.31 16.05
N GLN A 392 15.85 -41.96 16.26
CA GLN A 392 16.94 -41.47 17.10
C GLN A 392 18.22 -41.46 16.27
N ILE A 393 18.91 -40.33 16.17
CA ILE A 393 20.16 -40.19 15.40
C ILE A 393 21.23 -39.52 16.26
N LYS A 394 22.42 -40.11 16.28
CA LYS A 394 23.57 -39.60 17.04
C LYS A 394 24.46 -38.67 16.21
N LYS A 395 25.23 -37.83 16.90
CA LYS A 395 26.21 -36.93 16.29
C LYS A 395 27.29 -37.73 15.56
N GLY A 396 27.54 -37.39 14.30
CA GLY A 396 28.55 -38.08 13.47
C GLY A 396 28.06 -39.34 12.75
N GLU A 397 26.79 -39.72 12.87
CA GLU A 397 26.22 -40.85 12.13
C GLU A 397 25.85 -40.47 10.68
N LEU A 398 26.20 -41.34 9.74
CA LEU A 398 25.76 -41.26 8.34
C LEU A 398 24.51 -42.14 8.14
N VAL A 399 23.33 -41.52 8.10
CA VAL A 399 22.05 -42.23 8.00
C VAL A 399 21.50 -42.20 6.56
N GLY A 400 21.14 -43.37 6.03
CA GLY A 400 20.49 -43.52 4.72
C GLY A 400 18.99 -43.82 4.86
N VAL A 401 18.13 -43.09 4.13
CA VAL A 401 16.68 -43.32 4.12
C VAL A 401 16.24 -43.90 2.77
N ILE A 402 15.73 -45.14 2.78
CA ILE A 402 15.26 -45.85 1.58
C ILE A 402 13.76 -46.19 1.66
N GLY A 403 13.11 -46.37 0.50
CA GLY A 403 11.69 -46.73 0.43
C GLY A 403 11.09 -46.54 -0.97
N SER A 404 9.86 -47.01 -1.18
CA SER A 404 9.13 -46.92 -2.46
C SER A 404 8.78 -45.48 -2.87
N VAL A 405 8.52 -45.22 -4.16
CA VAL A 405 8.10 -43.90 -4.64
C VAL A 405 6.80 -43.48 -3.93
N GLY A 406 6.77 -42.27 -3.36
CA GLY A 406 5.62 -41.78 -2.58
C GLY A 406 5.57 -42.21 -1.11
N SER A 407 6.56 -42.95 -0.60
CA SER A 407 6.60 -43.43 0.80
C SER A 407 6.84 -42.35 1.88
N GLY A 408 6.88 -41.06 1.51
CA GLY A 408 7.08 -39.96 2.47
C GLY A 408 8.54 -39.61 2.81
N LYS A 409 9.55 -40.13 2.09
CA LYS A 409 10.98 -39.81 2.33
C LYS A 409 11.28 -38.30 2.34
N SER A 410 10.86 -37.57 1.31
CA SER A 410 11.03 -36.10 1.25
C SER A 410 10.21 -35.38 2.31
N THR A 411 9.06 -35.94 2.67
CA THR A 411 8.19 -35.42 3.72
C THR A 411 8.86 -35.54 5.10
N LEU A 412 9.57 -36.65 5.37
CA LEU A 412 10.33 -36.85 6.61
C LEU A 412 11.43 -35.79 6.77
N LEU A 413 12.23 -35.57 5.72
CA LEU A 413 13.26 -34.52 5.72
C LEU A 413 12.68 -33.11 5.88
N SER A 414 11.56 -32.84 5.21
CA SER A 414 10.88 -31.55 5.36
C SER A 414 10.28 -31.37 6.76
N SER A 415 9.85 -32.46 7.40
CA SER A 415 9.33 -32.45 8.78
C SER A 415 10.45 -32.17 9.79
N LEU A 416 11.64 -32.73 9.58
CA LEU A 416 12.86 -32.40 10.34
C LEU A 416 13.23 -30.91 10.24
N LEU A 417 13.05 -30.30 9.06
CA LEU A 417 13.24 -28.86 8.86
C LEU A 417 12.13 -28.00 9.48
N GLY A 418 11.15 -28.61 10.16
CA GLY A 418 10.03 -27.93 10.79
C GLY A 418 9.02 -27.37 9.80
N LEU A 419 8.96 -27.85 8.54
CA LEU A 419 8.07 -27.32 7.50
C LEU A 419 6.62 -27.83 7.58
N PHE A 420 6.37 -28.84 8.42
CA PHE A 420 5.07 -29.48 8.63
C PHE A 420 4.62 -29.37 10.07
N VAL A 421 3.30 -29.46 10.28
CA VAL A 421 2.72 -29.33 11.62
C VAL A 421 2.82 -30.66 12.34
N LEU A 422 3.47 -30.66 13.50
CA LEU A 422 3.52 -31.79 14.43
C LEU A 422 2.21 -31.86 15.21
N ILE A 423 1.59 -33.03 15.27
CA ILE A 423 0.35 -33.30 16.00
C ILE A 423 0.63 -34.49 16.89
N GLU A 424 0.82 -34.19 18.17
CA GLU A 424 1.18 -35.10 19.27
C GLU A 424 2.56 -35.77 19.14
N SER A 425 3.49 -35.26 19.96
CA SER A 425 4.34 -36.08 20.83
C SER A 425 4.00 -35.69 22.27
N ASP A 426 4.06 -36.61 23.22
CA ASP A 426 4.07 -36.26 24.64
C ASP A 426 5.24 -35.31 24.88
N PHE A 427 4.92 -34.01 24.98
CA PHE A 427 5.88 -32.93 25.14
C PHE A 427 6.40 -33.01 26.58
N ASN A 428 7.53 -33.69 26.80
CA ASN A 428 8.23 -33.66 28.08
C ASN A 428 9.06 -32.36 28.13
N PRO A 429 8.68 -31.34 28.93
CA PRO A 429 9.32 -30.03 28.90
C PRO A 429 10.69 -30.00 29.61
N ASN A 430 11.28 -31.16 29.89
CA ASN A 430 12.47 -31.30 30.75
C ASN A 430 13.64 -32.03 30.05
N SER A 431 13.62 -32.19 28.73
CA SER A 431 14.79 -32.61 27.96
C SER A 431 15.10 -31.54 26.90
N PHE A 432 15.76 -30.48 27.33
CA PHE A 432 16.38 -29.44 26.51
C PHE A 432 17.74 -29.10 27.12
#